data_AF-A0A8C2C6P5-F1
#
_entry.id   AF-A0A8C2C6P5-F1
#
_cell.length_a   1.000
_cell.length_b   1.000
_cell.length_c   1.000
_cell.angle_alpha   90.00
_cell.angle_beta   90.00
_cell.angle_gamma   90.00
#
_symmetry.space_group_name_H-M   'P 1'
#
loop_
_entity.id
_entity.type
_entity.pdbx_description
1 polymer ?
#
loop_
_entity_poly.entity_id
_entity_poly.type
_entity_poly.pdbx_seq_one_letter_code
_entity_poly.pdbx_strand_id
1 'polypeptide(L)'
;MLLRSADQRLMCVCFSYVQSACKIFRAAEECRLDRDEEKAYVLYMKYLTVYDLIKKRPDFKQQQEFFLSVLGPTSFKKAIEEAEKLSESLKLRSVHYIINRVINRKENKCIEYKKIREARNKNTSS
;
A
#
# COMPACT_ATOMS: atom_id res chain seq x y z
N MET A 1 41.83 12.81 -14.95
CA MET A 1 41.42 12.77 -13.53
C MET A 1 39.99 13.25 -13.24
N LEU A 2 39.20 13.73 -14.21
CA LEU A 2 37.87 14.30 -13.93
C LEU A 2 36.72 13.27 -13.74
N LEU A 3 36.94 12.00 -14.09
CA LEU A 3 35.91 10.94 -13.97
C LEU A 3 35.57 10.57 -12.51
N ARG A 4 36.50 10.72 -11.55
CA ARG A 4 36.28 10.34 -10.14
C ARG A 4 35.24 11.21 -9.41
N SER A 5 35.14 12.49 -9.77
CA SER A 5 34.27 13.47 -9.12
C SER A 5 32.78 13.36 -9.52
N ALA A 6 32.48 12.78 -10.68
CA ALA A 6 31.11 12.46 -11.09
C ALA A 6 30.64 11.15 -10.45
N ASP A 7 31.51 10.13 -10.43
CA ASP A 7 31.26 8.84 -9.78
C ASP A 7 30.99 8.99 -8.28
N GLN A 8 31.77 9.81 -7.58
CA GLN A 8 31.60 10.00 -6.13
C GLN A 8 30.33 10.78 -5.76
N ARG A 9 29.86 11.69 -6.63
CA ARG A 9 28.56 12.34 -6.47
C ARG A 9 27.40 11.40 -6.81
N LEU A 10 27.54 10.55 -7.83
CA LEU A 10 26.55 9.52 -8.17
C LEU A 10 26.37 8.50 -7.04
N MET A 11 27.49 8.02 -6.49
CA MET A 11 27.53 7.08 -5.35
C MET A 11 26.79 7.63 -4.11
N CYS A 12 26.94 8.93 -3.83
CA CYS A 12 26.22 9.61 -2.73
C CYS A 12 24.70 9.58 -2.91
N VAL A 13 24.22 9.76 -4.14
CA VAL A 13 22.78 9.80 -4.43
C VAL A 13 22.15 8.41 -4.26
N CYS A 14 22.73 7.35 -4.84
CA CYS A 14 22.20 6.00 -4.64
C CYS A 14 22.25 5.55 -3.18
N PHE A 15 23.31 5.90 -2.46
CA PHE A 15 23.41 5.64 -1.03
C PHE A 15 22.29 6.33 -0.23
N SER A 16 21.97 7.59 -0.54
CA SER A 16 20.89 8.32 0.14
C SER A 16 19.51 7.70 -0.10
N TYR A 17 19.25 7.17 -1.30
CA TYR A 17 18.01 6.44 -1.60
C TYR A 17 17.94 5.11 -0.87
N VAL A 18 19.06 4.37 -0.80
CA VAL A 18 19.14 3.11 -0.05
C VAL A 18 18.87 3.33 1.43
N GLN A 19 19.49 4.33 2.06
CA GLN A 19 19.20 4.67 3.45
C GLN A 19 17.74 5.05 3.66
N SER A 20 17.16 5.81 2.73
CA SER A 20 15.75 6.19 2.78
C SER A 20 14.84 4.96 2.65
N ALA A 21 15.16 4.04 1.74
CA ALA A 21 14.45 2.78 1.58
C ALA A 21 14.50 1.93 2.85
N CYS A 22 15.67 1.81 3.51
CA CYS A 22 15.79 1.10 4.78
C CYS A 22 14.88 1.70 5.87
N LYS A 23 14.79 3.03 5.96
CA LYS A 23 13.89 3.71 6.91
C LYS A 23 12.41 3.41 6.61
N ILE A 24 12.03 3.45 5.33
CA ILE A 24 10.65 3.15 4.91
C ILE A 24 10.30 1.70 5.24
N PHE A 25 11.20 0.76 4.95
CA PHE A 25 10.97 -0.66 5.24
C PHE A 25 10.80 -0.93 6.73
N ARG A 26 11.65 -0.31 7.57
CA ARG A 26 11.50 -0.39 9.03
C ARG A 26 10.17 0.17 9.52
N ALA A 27 9.78 1.34 9.02
CA ALA A 27 8.49 1.93 9.37
C ALA A 27 7.30 1.05 8.91
N ALA A 28 7.44 0.35 7.78
CA ALA A 28 6.43 -0.61 7.30
C ALA A 28 6.30 -1.80 8.26
N GLU A 29 7.42 -2.38 8.72
CA GLU A 29 7.41 -3.46 9.72
C GLU A 29 6.82 -3.02 11.05
N GLU A 30 7.11 -1.80 11.52
CA GLU A 30 6.52 -1.22 12.73
C GLU A 30 4.99 -1.09 12.57
N CYS A 31 4.50 -0.52 11.47
CA CYS A 31 3.06 -0.42 11.21
C CYS A 31 2.39 -1.80 11.10
N ARG A 32 3.09 -2.80 10.54
CA ARG A 32 2.60 -4.18 10.46
C ARG A 32 2.46 -4.80 11.87
N LEU A 33 3.41 -4.53 12.77
CA LEU A 33 3.33 -4.97 14.18
C LEU A 33 2.22 -4.26 14.96
N ASP A 34 2.00 -2.97 14.67
CA ASP A 34 0.91 -2.16 15.24
C ASP A 34 -0.48 -2.52 14.66
N ARG A 35 -0.55 -3.45 13.70
CA ARG A 35 -1.74 -3.89 12.96
C ARG A 35 -2.41 -2.78 12.14
N ASP A 36 -1.68 -1.72 11.80
CA ASP A 36 -2.11 -0.72 10.84
C ASP A 36 -1.84 -1.22 9.42
N GLU A 37 -2.74 -2.09 8.93
CA GLU A 37 -2.62 -2.76 7.63
C GLU A 37 -2.55 -1.77 6.45
N GLU A 38 -3.31 -0.68 6.51
CA GLU A 38 -3.35 0.32 5.43
C GLU A 38 -2.03 1.09 5.34
N LYS A 39 -1.52 1.55 6.48
CA LYS A 39 -0.26 2.29 6.51
C LYS A 39 0.94 1.40 6.22
N ALA A 40 0.93 0.16 6.73
CA ALA A 40 1.94 -0.85 6.40
C ALA A 40 1.98 -1.10 4.88
N TYR A 41 0.81 -1.30 4.24
CA TYR A 41 0.71 -1.50 2.81
C TYR A 41 1.29 -0.32 2.01
N VAL A 42 0.88 0.91 2.33
CA VAL A 42 1.38 2.12 1.65
C VAL A 42 2.90 2.24 1.78
N LEU A 43 3.46 1.92 2.95
CA LEU A 43 4.90 1.97 3.19
C LEU A 43 5.66 0.87 2.43
N TYR A 44 5.14 -0.37 2.37
CA TYR A 44 5.73 -1.42 1.53
C TYR A 44 5.70 -1.04 0.04
N MET A 45 4.58 -0.51 -0.45
CA MET A 45 4.49 -0.04 -1.84
C MET A 45 5.47 1.11 -2.13
N LYS A 46 5.63 2.03 -1.19
CA LYS A 46 6.62 3.13 -1.28
C LYS A 46 8.05 2.59 -1.33
N TYR A 47 8.38 1.61 -0.50
CA TYR A 47 9.68 0.93 -0.52
C TYR A 47 9.95 0.27 -1.88
N LEU A 48 8.99 -0.50 -2.41
CA LEU A 48 9.12 -1.16 -3.71
C LEU A 48 9.31 -0.15 -4.85
N THR A 49 8.60 0.98 -4.79
CA THR A 49 8.74 2.07 -5.77
C THR A 49 10.14 2.70 -5.75
N VAL A 50 10.68 2.96 -4.56
CA VAL A 50 12.05 3.48 -4.40
C VAL A 50 13.07 2.45 -4.89
N TYR A 51 12.87 1.18 -4.56
CA TYR A 51 13.73 0.09 -5.04
C TYR A 51 13.74 -0.01 -6.58
N ASP A 52 12.57 0.10 -7.21
CA ASP A 52 12.43 0.08 -8.66
C ASP A 52 13.10 1.27 -9.36
N LEU A 53 13.20 2.41 -8.67
CA LEU A 53 13.93 3.58 -9.15
C LEU A 53 15.44 3.36 -9.08
N ILE A 54 15.96 2.88 -7.93
CA ILE A 54 17.40 2.71 -7.74
C ILE A 54 17.98 1.56 -8.57
N LYS A 55 17.25 0.43 -8.72
CA LYS A 55 17.74 -0.75 -9.46
C LYS A 55 18.05 -0.48 -10.94
N LYS A 56 17.42 0.56 -11.51
CA LYS A 56 17.61 0.96 -12.91
C LYS A 56 18.88 1.79 -13.12
N ARG A 57 19.44 2.38 -12.05
CA ARG A 57 20.58 3.27 -12.17
C ARG A 57 21.89 2.49 -12.38
N PRO A 58 22.82 3.02 -13.19
CA PRO A 58 24.07 2.31 -13.54
C PRO A 58 25.02 2.15 -12.34
N ASP A 59 25.05 3.11 -11.42
CA ASP A 59 25.82 3.06 -10.17
C ASP A 59 25.34 1.95 -9.22
N PHE A 60 24.02 1.76 -9.12
CA PHE A 60 23.45 0.64 -8.36
C PHE A 60 23.88 -0.70 -8.96
N LYS A 61 23.90 -0.81 -10.30
CA LYS A 61 24.33 -2.05 -10.98
C LYS A 61 25.82 -2.34 -10.79
N GLN A 62 26.66 -1.31 -10.77
CA GLN A 62 28.11 -1.48 -10.55
C GLN A 62 28.44 -2.00 -9.15
N GLN A 63 27.65 -1.63 -8.13
CA GLN A 63 27.86 -2.05 -6.74
C GLN A 63 26.63 -2.73 -6.14
N GLN A 64 25.97 -3.57 -6.95
CA GLN A 64 24.69 -4.18 -6.59
C GLN A 64 24.78 -5.00 -5.30
N GLU A 65 25.84 -5.80 -5.13
CA GLU A 65 26.05 -6.62 -3.93
C GLU A 65 26.18 -5.76 -2.66
N PHE A 66 26.90 -4.64 -2.74
CA PHE A 66 27.05 -3.72 -1.63
C PHE A 66 25.69 -3.15 -1.21
N PHE A 67 24.93 -2.58 -2.15
CA PHE A 67 23.63 -1.99 -1.81
C PHE A 67 22.59 -3.03 -1.36
N LEU A 68 22.62 -4.25 -1.92
CA LEU A 68 21.76 -5.34 -1.47
C LEU A 68 22.11 -5.80 -0.05
N SER A 69 23.40 -5.82 0.33
CA SER A 69 23.79 -6.13 1.70
C SER A 69 23.31 -5.07 2.71
N VAL A 70 23.30 -3.79 2.30
CA VAL A 70 22.78 -2.68 3.13
C VAL A 70 21.25 -2.71 3.24
N LEU A 71 20.54 -3.04 2.16
CA LEU A 71 19.08 -3.19 2.17
C LEU A 71 18.60 -4.45 2.92
N GLY A 72 19.46 -5.47 2.99
CA GLY A 72 19.11 -6.81 3.44
C GLY A 72 18.67 -7.68 2.26
N PRO A 73 19.25 -8.89 2.09
CA PRO A 73 19.05 -9.72 0.91
C PRO A 73 17.60 -10.20 0.75
N THR A 74 16.82 -10.24 1.83
CA THR A 74 15.42 -10.73 1.84
C THR A 74 14.39 -9.62 1.91
N SER A 75 14.80 -8.36 2.16
CA SER A 75 13.90 -7.23 2.39
C SER A 75 13.00 -6.94 1.18
N PHE A 76 13.53 -7.09 -0.04
CA PHE A 76 12.75 -6.90 -1.26
C PHE A 76 11.67 -7.97 -1.43
N LYS A 77 12.03 -9.25 -1.31
CA LYS A 77 11.09 -10.37 -1.43
C LYS A 77 10.01 -10.29 -0.36
N LYS A 78 10.40 -10.00 0.89
CA LYS A 78 9.47 -9.84 2.00
C LYS A 78 8.50 -8.67 1.78
N ALA A 79 8.98 -7.54 1.27
CA ALA A 79 8.12 -6.40 0.97
C ALA A 79 7.04 -6.73 -0.09
N ILE A 80 7.37 -7.55 -1.09
CA ILE A 80 6.40 -8.03 -2.09
C ILE A 80 5.34 -8.91 -1.41
N GLU A 81 5.78 -9.95 -0.71
CA GLU A 81 4.90 -10.93 -0.07
C GLU A 81 3.93 -10.27 0.93
N GLU A 82 4.44 -9.35 1.76
CA GLU A 82 3.62 -8.62 2.73
C GLU A 82 2.67 -7.64 2.02
N ALA A 83 3.11 -6.93 0.97
CA ALA A 83 2.24 -6.04 0.22
C ALA A 83 1.10 -6.80 -0.47
N GLU A 84 1.37 -7.97 -1.06
CA GLU A 84 0.36 -8.82 -1.69
C GLU A 84 -0.67 -9.30 -0.67
N LYS A 85 -0.21 -9.85 0.46
CA LYS A 85 -1.07 -10.32 1.55
C LYS A 85 -1.97 -9.21 2.10
N LEU A 86 -1.40 -8.02 2.37
CA LEU A 86 -2.17 -6.87 2.84
C LEU A 86 -3.16 -6.40 1.77
N SER A 87 -2.78 -6.43 0.49
CA SER A 87 -3.67 -6.03 -0.61
C SER A 87 -4.91 -6.93 -0.72
N GLU A 88 -4.75 -8.23 -0.48
CA GLU A 88 -5.86 -9.18 -0.47
C GLU A 88 -6.81 -8.93 0.70
N SER A 89 -6.27 -8.75 1.91
CA SER A 89 -7.04 -8.38 3.12
C SER A 89 -7.86 -7.11 2.89
N LEU A 90 -7.21 -6.04 2.40
CA LEU A 90 -7.83 -4.74 2.20
C LEU A 90 -8.90 -4.75 1.10
N LYS A 91 -8.70 -5.53 0.02
CA LYS A 91 -9.70 -5.71 -1.04
C LYS A 91 -10.96 -6.39 -0.51
N LEU A 92 -10.81 -7.48 0.25
CA LEU A 92 -11.96 -8.19 0.84
C LEU A 92 -12.76 -7.27 1.76
N ARG A 93 -12.08 -6.50 2.61
CA ARG A 93 -12.73 -5.52 3.50
C ARG A 93 -13.48 -4.44 2.74
N SER A 94 -12.87 -3.89 1.68
CA SER A 94 -13.48 -2.85 0.85
C SER A 94 -14.73 -3.37 0.13
N VAL A 95 -14.66 -4.59 -0.43
CA VAL A 95 -15.79 -5.23 -1.10
C VAL A 95 -16.93 -5.50 -0.11
N HIS A 96 -16.62 -6.05 1.08
CA HIS A 96 -17.62 -6.29 2.11
C HIS A 96 -18.33 -5.00 2.55
N TYR A 97 -17.57 -3.93 2.80
CA TYR A 97 -18.14 -2.62 3.14
C TYR A 97 -19.07 -2.08 2.05
N ILE A 98 -18.67 -2.18 0.78
CA ILE A 98 -19.49 -1.75 -0.35
C ILE A 98 -20.78 -2.57 -0.43
N ILE A 99 -20.72 -3.89 -0.29
CA ILE A 99 -21.89 -4.79 -0.31
C ILE A 99 -22.88 -4.40 0.79
N ASN A 100 -22.40 -4.26 2.03
CA ASN A 100 -23.26 -3.86 3.15
C ASN A 100 -23.90 -2.49 2.92
N ARG A 101 -23.15 -1.53 2.35
CA ARG A 101 -23.68 -0.22 2.02
C ARG A 101 -24.79 -0.30 0.97
N VAL A 102 -24.66 -1.19 -0.01
CA VAL A 102 -25.69 -1.41 -1.04
C VAL A 102 -26.93 -2.10 -0.46
N ILE A 103 -26.76 -3.12 0.38
CA ILE A 103 -27.85 -3.84 1.04
C ILE A 103 -28.65 -2.86 1.91
N ASN A 104 -27.99 -2.13 2.81
CA ASN A 104 -28.64 -1.14 3.66
C ASN A 104 -29.42 -0.08 2.86
N ARG A 105 -28.86 0.39 1.74
CA ARG A 105 -29.57 1.34 0.85
C ARG A 105 -30.83 0.73 0.21
N LYS A 106 -30.79 -0.54 -0.19
CA LYS A 106 -31.94 -1.24 -0.76
C LYS A 106 -33.01 -1.48 0.30
N GLU A 107 -32.63 -1.92 1.49
CA GLU A 107 -33.54 -2.14 2.61
C GLU A 107 -34.28 -0.85 3.01
N ASN A 108 -33.55 0.25 3.17
CA ASN A 108 -34.15 1.55 3.47
C ASN A 108 -35.15 1.98 2.41
N LYS A 109 -34.84 1.83 1.11
CA LYS A 109 -35.80 2.11 0.04
C LYS A 109 -37.04 1.22 0.13
N CYS A 110 -36.88 -0.09 0.36
CA CYS A 110 -38.00 -1.02 0.51
C CYS A 110 -38.89 -0.67 1.71
N ILE A 111 -38.30 -0.26 2.83
CA ILE A 111 -39.03 0.20 4.02
C ILE A 111 -39.85 1.45 3.67
N GLU A 112 -39.26 2.44 3.00
CA GLU A 112 -39.98 3.65 2.57
C GLU A 112 -41.14 3.33 1.63
N TYR A 113 -40.96 2.44 0.65
CA TYR A 113 -42.04 2.02 -0.23
C TYR A 113 -43.18 1.31 0.52
N LYS A 114 -42.86 0.47 1.51
CA LYS A 114 -43.87 -0.18 2.37
C LYS A 114 -44.67 0.85 3.17
N LYS A 115 -44.00 1.82 3.80
CA LYS A 115 -44.66 2.91 4.55
C LYS A 115 -45.60 3.71 3.67
N ILE A 116 -45.18 4.07 2.46
CA ILE A 116 -46.01 4.82 1.50
C ILE A 116 -47.24 4.00 1.09
N ARG A 117 -47.08 2.70 0.84
CA ARG A 117 -48.19 1.81 0.48
C ARG A 117 -49.17 1.62 1.64
N GLU A 118 -48.68 1.47 2.86
CA GLU A 118 -49.52 1.38 4.06
C GLU A 118 -50.29 2.69 4.31
N ALA A 119 -49.66 3.85 4.13
CA ALA A 119 -50.32 5.14 4.24
C ALA A 119 -51.42 5.33 3.18
N ARG A 120 -51.17 4.90 1.93
CA ARG A 120 -52.20 4.92 0.87
C ARG A 120 -53.38 4.01 1.19
N ASN A 121 -53.13 2.80 1.67
CA ASN A 121 -54.18 1.85 2.01
C ASN A 121 -55.05 2.34 3.18
N LYS A 122 -54.46 3.03 4.18
CA LYS A 122 -55.21 3.62 5.30
C LYS A 122 -56.15 4.75 4.85
N ASN A 123 -55.74 5.55 3.87
CA ASN A 123 -56.56 6.66 3.36
C ASN A 123 -57.71 6.22 2.45
N THR A 124 -57.68 5.01 1.90
CA THR A 124 -58.76 4.44 1.08
C THR A 124 -59.77 3.62 1.87
N SER A 125 -59.56 3.44 3.18
CA SER A 125 -60.44 2.69 4.09
C SER A 125 -61.16 3.58 5.12
N SER A 126 -61.14 4.90 4.93
CA SER A 126 -61.99 5.91 5.58
C SER A 126 -62.85 6.60 4.53
#